data_AF-A0AAN8PVY9-F1
#
_entry.id   AF-A0AAN8PVY9-F1
#
_cell.length_a   1.000
_cell.length_b   1.000
_cell.length_c   1.000
_cell.angle_alpha   90.00
_cell.angle_beta   90.00
_cell.angle_gamma   90.00
#
_symmetry.space_group_name_H-M   'P 1'
#
loop_
_entity.id
_entity.type
_entity.pdbx_description
1 polymer ?
#
loop_
_entity_poly.entity_id
_entity_poly.type
_entity_poly.pdbx_seq_one_letter_code
_entity_poly.pdbx_strand_id
1 'polypeptide(L)'
;MGESSVVGCGKCLKYFLIIFNFLSFLVGGTVLTVGLYTLLTDFGSDEAAAILGSDIYKAGSYTLAAGGGIILIVSLCGCCGSIKEDRGFLCCYFVVFICLLTVFIAAGVLGFVFRNQIINQVQIELETRLKYKYGVDLNSPENQQFTESWDKLQRKLMCCGITGDINSTESWAFYKLSDTKWYQQFSSGVPYVPSSCCDPAGELPKCDGTMALNGPPSLGPPINSSMVMNEALYPEGCYDKLQNSLEMNSLLIGGFALATLVVMVIGILFSICLFRQLGGGHMV
;
A
#
# COMPACT_ATOMS: atom_id res chain seq x y z
N MET A 1 39.82 -23.76 25.59
CA MET A 1 38.43 -23.29 25.44
C MET A 1 38.16 -22.35 26.60
N GLY A 2 38.46 -21.07 26.42
CA GLY A 2 38.13 -20.04 27.41
C GLY A 2 36.72 -19.55 27.13
N GLU A 3 35.80 -19.78 28.05
CA GLU A 3 34.50 -19.10 28.07
C GLU A 3 34.75 -17.61 28.28
N SER A 4 34.52 -16.80 27.25
CA SER A 4 34.45 -15.36 27.36
C SER A 4 33.19 -14.99 28.14
N SER A 5 33.29 -14.93 29.47
CA SER A 5 32.16 -14.58 30.32
C SER A 5 31.79 -13.11 30.15
N VAL A 6 30.77 -12.85 29.34
CA VAL A 6 30.15 -11.53 29.18
C VAL A 6 29.76 -10.98 30.57
N VAL A 7 30.24 -9.79 30.93
CA VAL A 7 29.91 -9.10 32.20
C VAL A 7 28.41 -8.83 32.26
N GLY A 8 27.78 -8.87 33.44
CA GLY A 8 26.32 -8.96 33.64
C GLY A 8 25.43 -8.06 32.76
N CYS A 9 25.84 -6.83 32.44
CA CYS A 9 25.11 -5.94 31.52
C CYS A 9 25.10 -6.44 30.05
N GLY A 10 26.22 -6.99 29.57
CA GLY A 10 26.31 -7.57 28.23
C GLY A 10 25.51 -8.86 28.06
N LYS A 11 25.31 -9.63 29.16
CA LYS A 11 24.43 -10.82 29.14
C LYS A 11 22.98 -10.43 28.88
N CYS A 12 22.48 -9.40 29.57
CA CYS A 12 21.14 -8.86 29.32
C CYS A 12 20.98 -8.37 27.86
N LEU A 13 22.00 -7.66 27.35
CA LEU A 13 22.03 -7.15 25.98
C LEU A 13 21.99 -8.28 24.94
N LYS A 14 22.76 -9.35 25.17
CA LYS A 14 22.78 -10.56 24.32
C LYS A 14 21.40 -11.23 24.28
N TYR A 15 20.78 -11.49 25.43
CA TYR A 15 19.46 -12.12 25.48
C TYR A 15 18.38 -11.24 24.84
N PHE A 16 18.43 -9.93 25.07
CA PHE A 16 17.52 -8.99 24.41
C PHE A 16 17.65 -9.06 22.89
N LEU A 17 18.87 -9.06 22.35
CA LEU A 17 19.11 -9.12 20.90
C LEU A 17 18.64 -10.45 20.31
N ILE A 18 18.85 -11.57 21.01
CA ILE A 18 18.36 -12.88 20.60
C ILE A 18 16.83 -12.90 20.55
N ILE A 19 16.15 -12.45 21.61
CA ILE A 19 14.68 -12.43 21.67
C ILE A 19 14.12 -11.51 20.58
N PHE A 20 14.65 -10.31 20.44
CA PHE A 20 14.20 -9.33 19.45
C PHE A 20 14.36 -9.84 18.02
N ASN A 21 15.51 -10.44 17.68
CA ASN A 21 15.73 -10.99 16.35
C ASN A 21 14.92 -12.28 16.13
N PHE A 22 14.66 -13.08 17.16
CA PHE A 22 13.76 -14.23 17.03
C PHE A 22 12.33 -13.80 16.74
N LEU A 23 11.80 -12.78 17.43
CA LEU A 23 10.49 -12.20 17.12
C LEU A 23 10.46 -11.61 15.71
N SER A 24 11.52 -10.90 15.31
CA SER A 24 11.66 -10.35 13.96
C SER A 24 11.72 -11.45 12.89
N PHE A 25 12.33 -12.59 13.19
CA PHE A 25 12.33 -13.77 12.32
C PHE A 25 10.90 -14.31 12.10
N LEU A 26 10.11 -14.43 13.16
CA LEU A 26 8.71 -14.86 13.04
C LEU A 26 7.90 -13.88 12.19
N VAL A 27 8.03 -12.58 12.45
CA VAL A 27 7.36 -11.52 11.66
C VAL A 27 7.82 -11.58 10.21
N GLY A 28 9.12 -11.63 9.94
CA GLY A 28 9.66 -11.76 8.58
C GLY A 28 9.15 -13.01 7.86
N GLY A 29 9.03 -14.13 8.57
CA GLY A 29 8.46 -15.37 8.07
C GLY A 29 7.01 -15.20 7.64
N THR A 30 6.18 -14.58 8.50
CA THR A 30 4.78 -14.29 8.16
C THR A 30 4.66 -13.34 6.98
N VAL A 31 5.44 -12.25 6.94
CA VAL A 31 5.40 -11.26 5.87
C VAL A 31 5.87 -11.85 4.55
N LEU A 32 6.96 -12.65 4.55
CA LEU A 32 7.41 -13.36 3.36
C LEU A 32 6.36 -14.35 2.88
N THR A 33 5.75 -15.11 3.80
CA THR A 33 4.70 -16.08 3.47
C THR A 33 3.51 -15.37 2.84
N VAL A 34 3.06 -14.25 3.39
CA VAL A 34 1.97 -13.44 2.81
C VAL A 34 2.37 -12.90 1.45
N GLY A 35 3.56 -12.32 1.30
CA GLY A 35 4.03 -11.79 0.01
C GLY A 35 4.20 -12.86 -1.09
N LEU A 36 4.65 -14.06 -0.73
CA LEU A 36 4.71 -15.19 -1.65
C LEU A 36 3.31 -15.74 -1.94
N TYR A 37 2.45 -15.83 -0.93
CA TYR A 37 1.07 -16.27 -1.10
C TYR A 37 0.31 -15.35 -2.07
N THR A 38 0.46 -14.03 -1.95
CA THR A 38 -0.17 -13.06 -2.85
C THR A 38 0.41 -13.06 -4.26
N LEU A 39 1.65 -13.53 -4.45
CA LEU A 39 2.27 -13.71 -5.77
C LEU A 39 1.90 -15.04 -6.43
N LEU A 40 1.72 -16.10 -5.64
CA LEU A 40 1.60 -17.48 -6.13
C LEU A 40 0.15 -17.97 -6.20
N THR A 41 -0.77 -17.34 -5.45
CA THR A 41 -2.19 -17.72 -5.47
C THR A 41 -3.03 -16.63 -6.11
N ASP A 42 -3.67 -16.98 -7.24
CA ASP A 42 -4.64 -16.12 -7.93
C ASP A 42 -5.88 -15.78 -7.05
N PHE A 43 -6.06 -16.48 -5.93
CA PHE A 43 -7.19 -16.29 -5.00
C PHE A 43 -7.04 -15.11 -4.02
N GLY A 44 -5.81 -14.65 -3.73
CA GLY A 44 -5.58 -13.45 -2.90
C GLY A 44 -5.64 -12.14 -3.68
N SER A 45 -5.51 -12.22 -5.00
CA SER A 45 -5.44 -11.09 -5.93
C SER A 45 -6.78 -10.41 -6.18
N ASP A 46 -7.90 -11.13 -6.17
CA ASP A 46 -9.16 -10.56 -6.69
C ASP A 46 -9.69 -9.40 -5.86
N GLU A 47 -9.38 -9.31 -4.56
CA GLU A 47 -9.81 -8.22 -3.67
C GLU A 47 -8.74 -7.14 -3.43
N ALA A 48 -7.47 -7.50 -3.43
CA ALA A 48 -6.37 -6.57 -3.14
C ALA A 48 -5.64 -6.06 -4.40
N ALA A 49 -5.43 -6.92 -5.41
CA ALA A 49 -5.04 -6.46 -6.77
C ALA A 49 -6.13 -5.62 -7.37
N ALA A 50 -7.34 -5.95 -6.95
CA ALA A 50 -8.48 -5.13 -7.06
C ALA A 50 -8.21 -3.64 -6.65
N ILE A 51 -8.05 -3.37 -5.37
CA ILE A 51 -8.05 -1.98 -4.87
C ILE A 51 -6.85 -1.14 -5.39
N LEU A 52 -5.73 -1.78 -5.69
CA LEU A 52 -4.47 -1.09 -6.00
C LEU A 52 -4.15 -1.05 -7.50
N GLY A 53 -4.81 -1.87 -8.33
CA GLY A 53 -4.43 -2.09 -9.72
C GLY A 53 -3.33 -3.15 -9.85
N SER A 54 -3.40 -3.95 -10.92
CA SER A 54 -2.57 -5.14 -11.15
C SER A 54 -1.07 -4.90 -10.96
N ASP A 55 -0.55 -3.78 -11.45
CA ASP A 55 0.87 -3.43 -11.38
C ASP A 55 1.29 -2.96 -9.99
N ILE A 56 0.49 -2.14 -9.33
CA ILE A 56 0.82 -1.63 -7.98
C ILE A 56 0.67 -2.78 -6.97
N TYR A 57 -0.30 -3.67 -7.15
CA TYR A 57 -0.42 -4.87 -6.33
C TYR A 57 0.70 -5.86 -6.54
N LYS A 58 1.11 -6.10 -7.79
CA LYS A 58 2.31 -6.92 -8.06
C LYS A 58 3.54 -6.27 -7.44
N ALA A 59 3.73 -4.97 -7.64
CA ALA A 59 4.83 -4.23 -7.02
C ALA A 59 4.76 -4.32 -5.48
N GLY A 60 3.58 -4.20 -4.88
CA GLY A 60 3.37 -4.33 -3.44
C GLY A 60 3.68 -5.73 -2.93
N SER A 61 3.25 -6.77 -3.66
CA SER A 61 3.51 -8.17 -3.32
C SER A 61 4.99 -8.53 -3.43
N TYR A 62 5.68 -8.09 -4.50
CA TYR A 62 7.13 -8.20 -4.60
C TYR A 62 7.84 -7.45 -3.47
N THR A 63 7.35 -6.26 -3.10
CA THR A 63 7.90 -5.48 -1.98
C THR A 63 7.73 -6.20 -0.65
N LEU A 64 6.55 -6.79 -0.39
CA LEU A 64 6.28 -7.59 0.81
C LEU A 64 7.17 -8.84 0.87
N ALA A 65 7.29 -9.58 -0.23
CA ALA A 65 8.13 -10.76 -0.30
C ALA A 65 9.62 -10.40 -0.10
N ALA A 66 10.13 -9.39 -0.81
CA ALA A 66 11.50 -8.94 -0.67
C ALA A 66 11.78 -8.41 0.75
N GLY A 67 10.88 -7.57 1.29
CA GLY A 67 10.99 -7.04 2.65
C GLY A 67 10.98 -8.15 3.71
N GLY A 68 10.05 -9.10 3.62
CA GLY A 68 9.99 -10.26 4.51
C GLY A 68 11.26 -11.12 4.45
N GLY A 69 11.78 -11.36 3.24
CA GLY A 69 13.05 -12.06 3.03
C GLY A 69 14.24 -11.35 3.66
N ILE A 70 14.35 -10.03 3.50
CA ILE A 70 15.39 -9.21 4.14
C ILE A 70 15.29 -9.30 5.66
N ILE A 71 14.08 -9.14 6.23
CA ILE A 71 13.86 -9.24 7.68
C ILE A 71 14.30 -10.61 8.20
N LEU A 72 13.97 -11.71 7.49
CA LEU A 72 14.40 -13.07 7.85
C LEU A 72 15.92 -13.22 7.87
N ILE A 73 16.60 -12.80 6.80
CA ILE A 73 18.06 -12.92 6.69
C ILE A 73 18.74 -12.11 7.79
N VAL A 74 18.32 -10.85 7.99
CA VAL A 74 18.86 -9.97 9.03
C VAL A 74 18.66 -10.59 10.42
N SER A 75 17.47 -11.12 10.68
CA SER A 75 17.12 -11.75 11.96
C SER A 75 17.95 -13.01 12.23
N LEU A 76 18.18 -13.83 11.21
CA LEU A 76 19.05 -15.02 11.30
C LEU A 76 20.51 -14.64 11.57
N CYS A 77 21.03 -13.61 10.87
CA CYS A 77 22.37 -13.09 11.11
C CYS A 77 22.51 -12.54 12.53
N GLY A 78 21.53 -11.79 13.03
CA GLY A 78 21.51 -11.26 14.39
C GLY A 78 21.48 -12.36 15.46
N CYS A 79 20.63 -13.38 15.28
CA CYS A 79 20.56 -14.53 16.19
C CYS A 79 21.86 -15.36 16.16
N CYS A 80 22.33 -15.75 14.97
CA CYS A 80 23.55 -16.55 14.81
C CYS A 80 24.77 -15.81 15.36
N GLY A 81 24.90 -14.53 15.03
CA GLY A 81 25.99 -13.69 15.51
C GLY A 81 26.01 -13.59 17.04
N SER A 82 24.85 -13.39 17.66
CA SER A 82 24.75 -13.28 19.12
C SER A 82 25.01 -14.61 19.82
N ILE A 83 24.45 -15.72 19.32
CA ILE A 83 24.57 -17.04 19.94
C ILE A 83 25.99 -17.58 19.78
N LYS A 84 26.53 -17.55 18.56
CA LYS A 84 27.86 -18.08 18.22
C LYS A 84 28.99 -17.12 18.60
N GLU A 85 28.66 -15.90 19.01
CA GLU A 85 29.65 -14.87 19.34
C GLU A 85 30.62 -14.62 18.17
N ASP A 86 30.07 -14.66 16.94
CA ASP A 86 30.86 -14.56 15.71
C ASP A 86 30.84 -13.14 15.15
N ARG A 87 32.03 -12.55 15.04
CA ARG A 87 32.21 -11.18 14.56
C ARG A 87 31.80 -11.00 13.09
N GLY A 88 31.88 -12.04 12.26
CA GLY A 88 31.50 -11.98 10.85
C GLY A 88 29.99 -11.78 10.68
N PHE A 89 29.18 -12.57 11.37
CA PHE A 89 27.72 -12.42 11.36
C PHE A 89 27.26 -11.07 11.95
N LEU A 90 27.92 -10.57 13.00
CA LEU A 90 27.65 -9.22 13.53
C LEU A 90 28.01 -8.11 12.55
N CYS A 91 29.12 -8.26 11.83
CA CYS A 91 29.53 -7.32 10.80
C CYS A 91 28.52 -7.29 9.64
N CYS A 92 28.07 -8.45 9.17
CA CYS A 92 27.01 -8.54 8.16
C CYS A 92 25.72 -7.85 8.63
N TYR A 93 25.29 -8.13 9.86
CA TYR A 93 24.12 -7.49 10.48
C TYR A 93 24.24 -5.96 10.54
N PHE A 94 25.41 -5.44 10.94
CA PHE A 94 25.71 -4.01 10.97
C PHE A 94 25.66 -3.39 9.57
N VAL A 95 26.32 -4.00 8.58
CA VAL A 95 26.36 -3.50 7.20
C VAL A 95 24.96 -3.43 6.60
N VAL A 96 24.13 -4.47 6.79
CA VAL A 96 22.76 -4.47 6.26
C VAL A 96 21.92 -3.35 6.89
N PHE A 97 22.02 -3.11 8.19
CA PHE A 97 21.28 -1.99 8.79
C PHE A 97 21.74 -0.63 8.30
N ILE A 98 23.04 -0.42 8.05
CA ILE A 98 23.52 0.82 7.45
C ILE A 98 22.94 1.00 6.04
N CYS A 99 22.93 -0.06 5.22
CA CYS A 99 22.33 -0.01 3.88
C CYS A 99 20.81 0.25 3.94
N LEU A 100 20.09 -0.36 4.87
CA LEU A 100 18.65 -0.11 5.03
C LEU A 100 18.39 1.32 5.51
N LEU A 101 19.19 1.83 6.44
CA LEU A 101 19.08 3.19 6.94
C LEU A 101 19.29 4.22 5.82
N THR A 102 20.29 4.03 4.96
CA THR A 102 20.56 4.94 3.84
C THR A 102 19.43 4.91 2.81
N VAL A 103 18.94 3.71 2.45
CA VAL A 103 17.79 3.58 1.52
C VAL A 103 16.53 4.21 2.12
N PHE A 104 16.28 4.02 3.42
CA PHE A 104 15.09 4.57 4.07
C PHE A 104 15.11 6.11 4.10
N ILE A 105 16.25 6.71 4.45
CA ILE A 105 16.41 8.17 4.42
C ILE A 105 16.30 8.69 2.99
N ALA A 106 16.95 8.03 2.03
CA ALA A 106 16.87 8.43 0.62
C ALA A 106 15.44 8.36 0.09
N ALA A 107 14.70 7.29 0.37
CA ALA A 107 13.30 7.13 -0.01
C ALA A 107 12.42 8.21 0.61
N GLY A 108 12.61 8.53 1.89
CA GLY A 108 11.88 9.61 2.56
C GLY A 108 12.14 10.98 1.94
N VAL A 109 13.40 11.30 1.63
CA VAL A 109 13.78 12.56 0.97
C VAL A 109 13.21 12.63 -0.45
N LEU A 110 13.41 11.58 -1.25
CA LEU A 110 12.89 11.52 -2.63
C LEU A 110 11.36 11.60 -2.65
N GLY A 111 10.69 10.89 -1.75
CA GLY A 111 9.23 10.94 -1.61
C GLY A 111 8.73 12.35 -1.27
N PHE A 112 9.43 13.08 -0.39
CA PHE A 112 9.07 14.45 -0.04
C PHE A 112 9.33 15.45 -1.18
N VAL A 113 10.48 15.34 -1.84
CA VAL A 113 10.91 16.23 -2.93
C VAL A 113 10.04 16.05 -4.17
N PHE A 114 9.74 14.81 -4.53
CA PHE A 114 8.96 14.47 -5.73
C PHE A 114 7.47 14.22 -5.47
N ARG A 115 6.96 14.56 -4.27
CA ARG A 115 5.56 14.26 -3.88
C ARG A 115 4.53 14.72 -4.91
N ASN A 116 4.65 15.95 -5.40
CA ASN A 116 3.68 16.51 -6.35
C ASN A 116 3.75 15.80 -7.71
N GLN A 117 4.95 15.38 -8.12
CA GLN A 117 5.11 14.63 -9.37
C GLN A 117 4.50 13.24 -9.24
N ILE A 118 4.73 12.56 -8.11
CA ILE A 118 4.12 11.25 -7.83
C ILE A 118 2.59 11.35 -7.83
N ILE A 119 2.03 12.35 -7.15
CA ILE A 119 0.58 12.60 -7.11
C ILE A 119 0.01 12.76 -8.53
N ASN A 120 0.58 13.65 -9.33
CA ASN A 120 0.10 13.93 -10.68
C ASN A 120 0.24 12.70 -11.61
N GLN A 121 1.36 11.97 -11.53
CA GLN A 121 1.59 10.78 -12.34
C GLN A 121 0.58 9.67 -12.01
N VAL A 122 0.29 9.47 -10.71
CA VAL A 122 -0.72 8.50 -10.29
C VAL A 122 -2.10 8.90 -10.81
N GLN A 123 -2.47 10.18 -10.74
CA GLN A 123 -3.75 10.65 -11.27
C GLN A 123 -3.88 10.43 -12.78
N ILE A 124 -2.87 10.78 -13.57
CA ILE A 124 -2.85 10.58 -15.04
C ILE A 124 -2.94 9.10 -15.42
N GLU A 125 -2.20 8.25 -14.70
CA GLU A 125 -2.22 6.80 -14.94
C GLU A 125 -3.60 6.21 -14.60
N LEU A 126 -4.20 6.63 -13.48
CA LEU A 126 -5.55 6.21 -13.10
C LEU A 126 -6.59 6.67 -14.11
N GLU A 127 -6.51 7.92 -14.57
CA GLU A 127 -7.39 8.46 -15.60
C GLU A 127 -7.29 7.65 -16.90
N THR A 128 -6.07 7.38 -17.34
CA THR A 128 -5.81 6.59 -18.55
C THR A 128 -6.36 5.18 -18.42
N ARG A 129 -6.10 4.49 -17.31
CA ARG A 129 -6.61 3.13 -17.08
C ARG A 129 -8.13 3.09 -16.97
N LEU A 130 -8.73 4.04 -16.24
CA LEU A 130 -10.18 4.13 -16.11
C LEU A 130 -10.86 4.40 -17.45
N LYS A 131 -10.27 5.27 -18.28
CA LYS A 131 -10.77 5.61 -19.61
C LYS A 131 -10.73 4.45 -20.60
N TYR A 132 -9.68 3.64 -20.59
CA TYR A 132 -9.42 2.65 -21.65
C TYR A 132 -9.58 1.19 -21.24
N LYS A 133 -9.54 0.85 -19.95
CA LYS A 133 -9.55 -0.54 -19.47
C LYS A 133 -10.81 -0.91 -18.68
N TYR A 134 -11.43 0.05 -18.00
CA TYR A 134 -12.59 -0.22 -17.14
C TYR A 134 -13.83 -0.64 -17.94
N GLY A 135 -14.36 -1.84 -17.65
CA GLY A 135 -15.50 -2.44 -18.36
C GLY A 135 -15.21 -2.82 -19.82
N VAL A 136 -13.96 -2.71 -20.28
CA VAL A 136 -13.56 -2.96 -21.66
C VAL A 136 -12.98 -4.36 -21.81
N ASP A 137 -13.50 -5.14 -22.75
CA ASP A 137 -12.98 -6.48 -23.08
C ASP A 137 -12.68 -7.32 -21.83
N LEU A 138 -13.73 -7.65 -21.08
CA LEU A 138 -13.63 -8.41 -19.82
C LEU A 138 -13.13 -9.86 -20.00
N ASN A 139 -12.88 -10.29 -21.23
CA ASN A 139 -12.18 -11.55 -21.48
C ASN A 139 -10.65 -11.40 -21.31
N SER A 140 -10.14 -10.17 -21.34
CA SER A 140 -8.75 -9.85 -21.00
C SER A 140 -8.59 -9.91 -19.48
N PRO A 141 -7.72 -10.80 -18.95
CA PRO A 141 -7.52 -10.94 -17.50
C PRO A 141 -7.09 -9.62 -16.84
N GLU A 142 -6.34 -8.78 -17.55
CA GLU A 142 -5.88 -7.49 -17.05
C GLU A 142 -7.02 -6.48 -16.87
N ASN A 143 -7.90 -6.37 -17.87
CA ASN A 143 -9.02 -5.43 -17.82
C ASN A 143 -10.11 -5.89 -16.85
N GLN A 144 -10.35 -7.21 -16.79
CA GLN A 144 -11.24 -7.80 -15.80
C GLN A 144 -10.74 -7.50 -14.39
N GLN A 145 -9.47 -7.81 -14.11
CA GLN A 145 -8.85 -7.52 -12.82
C GLN A 145 -8.98 -6.04 -12.49
N PHE A 146 -8.62 -5.13 -13.40
CA PHE A 146 -8.76 -3.69 -13.20
C PHE A 146 -10.20 -3.17 -13.03
N THR A 147 -11.20 -3.85 -13.59
CA THR A 147 -12.61 -3.46 -13.42
C THR A 147 -13.11 -3.88 -12.04
N GLU A 148 -12.92 -5.14 -11.67
CA GLU A 148 -13.28 -5.66 -10.33
C GLU A 148 -12.54 -4.91 -9.23
N SER A 149 -11.30 -4.56 -9.54
CA SER A 149 -10.45 -3.64 -8.82
C SER A 149 -11.09 -2.36 -8.39
N TRP A 150 -11.45 -1.62 -9.42
CA TRP A 150 -11.96 -0.30 -9.26
C TRP A 150 -13.33 -0.33 -8.58
N ASP A 151 -14.16 -1.34 -8.90
CA ASP A 151 -15.46 -1.53 -8.27
C ASP A 151 -15.37 -1.74 -6.75
N LYS A 152 -14.40 -2.52 -6.28
CA LYS A 152 -14.18 -2.73 -4.85
C LYS A 152 -13.66 -1.48 -4.16
N LEU A 153 -12.75 -0.74 -4.80
CA LEU A 153 -12.26 0.54 -4.29
C LEU A 153 -13.42 1.53 -4.11
N GLN A 154 -14.27 1.67 -5.13
CA GLN A 154 -15.44 2.55 -5.13
C GLN A 154 -16.42 2.24 -4.00
N ARG A 155 -16.76 0.96 -3.83
CA ARG A 155 -17.64 0.52 -2.74
C ARG A 155 -17.01 0.72 -1.36
N LYS A 156 -15.71 0.45 -1.22
CA LYS A 156 -15.00 0.52 0.07
C LYS A 156 -14.78 1.94 0.55
N LEU A 157 -14.46 2.85 -0.38
CA LEU A 157 -14.21 4.26 -0.08
C LEU A 157 -15.47 5.12 -0.26
N MET A 158 -16.58 4.54 -0.72
CA MET A 158 -17.85 5.24 -0.99
C MET A 158 -17.59 6.45 -1.91
N CYS A 159 -17.03 6.19 -3.08
CA CYS A 159 -16.57 7.17 -4.06
C CYS A 159 -16.89 6.74 -5.49
N CYS A 160 -16.84 7.68 -6.44
CA CYS A 160 -17.01 7.40 -7.86
C CYS A 160 -16.10 8.29 -8.71
N GLY A 161 -15.51 7.70 -9.76
CA GLY A 161 -14.50 8.35 -10.59
C GLY A 161 -13.20 8.63 -9.85
N ILE A 162 -12.42 9.59 -10.36
CA ILE A 162 -11.02 9.77 -9.99
C ILE A 162 -10.91 10.88 -8.96
N THR A 163 -11.32 12.10 -9.30
CA THR A 163 -11.06 13.28 -8.48
C THR A 163 -12.19 14.32 -8.57
N GLY A 164 -12.28 15.15 -7.55
CA GLY A 164 -13.23 16.24 -7.40
C GLY A 164 -14.53 15.85 -6.68
N ASP A 165 -15.34 16.87 -6.47
CA ASP A 165 -16.61 16.76 -5.76
C ASP A 165 -17.77 16.42 -6.72
N ILE A 166 -19.00 16.56 -6.22
CA ILE A 166 -20.21 16.31 -7.01
C ILE A 166 -20.36 17.22 -8.25
N ASN A 167 -19.69 18.38 -8.28
CA ASN A 167 -19.69 19.30 -9.41
C ASN A 167 -18.51 19.06 -10.39
N SER A 168 -17.61 18.14 -10.06
CA SER A 168 -16.49 17.78 -10.94
C SER A 168 -16.94 16.90 -12.10
N THR A 169 -16.33 17.10 -13.27
CA THR A 169 -16.45 16.19 -14.42
C THR A 169 -15.55 14.96 -14.29
N GLU A 170 -14.59 14.99 -13.37
CA GLU A 170 -13.58 13.93 -13.16
C GLU A 170 -13.95 12.96 -12.02
N SER A 171 -15.07 13.22 -11.33
CA SER A 171 -15.64 12.36 -10.28
C SER A 171 -16.66 11.41 -10.90
N TRP A 172 -17.88 11.34 -10.38
CA TRP A 172 -18.92 10.43 -10.88
C TRP A 172 -19.27 10.64 -12.35
N ALA A 173 -19.24 11.89 -12.83
CA ALA A 173 -19.59 12.24 -14.21
C ALA A 173 -18.56 11.75 -15.24
N PHE A 174 -17.37 11.33 -14.80
CA PHE A 174 -16.29 10.84 -15.64
C PHE A 174 -16.76 9.71 -16.57
N TYR A 175 -17.56 8.79 -16.04
CA TYR A 175 -18.03 7.62 -16.78
C TYR A 175 -18.89 7.96 -17.99
N LYS A 176 -19.54 9.12 -18.02
CA LYS A 176 -20.38 9.53 -19.14
C LYS A 176 -19.64 10.40 -20.15
N LEU A 177 -18.36 10.69 -19.94
CA LEU A 177 -17.55 11.43 -20.90
C LEU A 177 -17.44 10.63 -22.21
N SER A 178 -17.59 11.32 -23.34
CA SER A 178 -17.70 10.72 -24.66
C SER A 178 -16.46 9.94 -25.11
N ASP A 179 -15.32 10.18 -24.48
CA ASP A 179 -14.03 9.58 -24.77
C ASP A 179 -13.69 8.38 -23.86
N THR A 180 -14.54 8.06 -22.89
CA THR A 180 -14.43 6.81 -22.12
C THR A 180 -14.89 5.62 -22.94
N LYS A 181 -14.10 4.54 -22.92
CA LYS A 181 -14.47 3.31 -23.62
C LYS A 181 -15.67 2.62 -23.00
N TRP A 182 -15.81 2.73 -21.68
CA TRP A 182 -16.99 2.24 -20.95
C TRP A 182 -18.29 2.78 -21.55
N TYR A 183 -18.43 4.11 -21.71
CA TYR A 183 -19.64 4.70 -22.26
C TYR A 183 -19.87 4.33 -23.73
N GLN A 184 -18.80 4.31 -24.52
CA GLN A 184 -18.85 3.99 -25.96
C GLN A 184 -19.36 2.56 -26.25
N GLN A 185 -19.29 1.65 -25.27
CA GLN A 185 -19.76 0.27 -25.44
C GLN A 185 -21.28 0.12 -25.46
N PHE A 186 -22.03 1.15 -25.06
CA PHE A 186 -23.49 1.06 -24.91
C PHE A 186 -24.24 1.83 -26.00
N SER A 187 -25.23 1.17 -26.62
CA SER A 187 -25.94 1.72 -27.79
C SER A 187 -27.29 2.39 -27.49
N SER A 188 -27.94 2.15 -26.33
CA SER A 188 -29.19 2.80 -25.87
C SER A 188 -29.54 2.39 -24.42
N GLY A 189 -30.17 3.27 -23.62
CA GLY A 189 -30.61 2.94 -22.25
C GLY A 189 -29.48 2.83 -21.22
N VAL A 190 -28.43 3.64 -21.41
CA VAL A 190 -27.11 3.48 -20.79
C VAL A 190 -27.11 3.97 -19.33
N PRO A 191 -26.62 3.17 -18.36
CA PRO A 191 -26.34 3.69 -17.03
C PRO A 191 -25.30 4.82 -17.12
N TYR A 192 -25.51 5.90 -16.38
CA TYR A 192 -24.59 7.04 -16.33
C TYR A 192 -23.32 6.71 -15.57
N VAL A 193 -23.42 5.84 -14.57
CA VAL A 193 -22.32 5.41 -13.72
C VAL A 193 -22.39 3.89 -13.50
N PRO A 194 -21.28 3.23 -13.18
CA PRO A 194 -21.29 1.82 -12.82
C PRO A 194 -21.98 1.57 -11.48
N SER A 195 -22.49 0.34 -11.29
CA SER A 195 -23.16 -0.07 -10.05
C SER A 195 -22.29 0.01 -8.78
N SER A 196 -20.96 0.02 -8.93
CA SER A 196 -20.01 0.17 -7.84
C SER A 196 -19.95 1.59 -7.26
N CYS A 197 -20.43 2.59 -8.01
CA CYS A 197 -20.63 3.95 -7.52
C CYS A 197 -21.91 4.13 -6.69
N CYS A 198 -22.70 3.06 -6.54
CA CYS A 198 -23.98 3.09 -5.87
C CYS A 198 -23.94 2.46 -4.49
N ASP A 199 -24.71 3.02 -3.58
CA ASP A 199 -25.00 2.41 -2.28
C ASP A 199 -25.81 1.13 -2.49
N PRO A 200 -25.32 -0.04 -2.01
CA PRO A 200 -26.06 -1.30 -2.06
C PRO A 200 -27.42 -1.26 -1.34
N ALA A 201 -27.60 -0.36 -0.38
CA ALA A 201 -28.87 -0.15 0.31
C ALA A 201 -29.86 0.74 -0.48
N GLY A 202 -29.36 1.47 -1.50
CA GLY A 202 -30.15 2.38 -2.32
C GLY A 202 -30.86 1.71 -3.49
N GLU A 203 -31.74 2.47 -4.17
CA GLU A 203 -32.38 2.03 -5.40
C GLU A 203 -31.43 2.18 -6.59
N LEU A 204 -30.86 1.05 -7.05
CA LEU A 204 -29.91 1.02 -8.17
C LEU A 204 -30.37 1.80 -9.41
N PRO A 205 -31.63 1.69 -9.90
CA PRO A 205 -32.05 2.42 -11.10
C PRO A 205 -32.01 3.95 -10.94
N LYS A 206 -32.20 4.46 -9.72
CA LYS A 206 -32.08 5.90 -9.42
C LYS A 206 -30.62 6.32 -9.33
N CYS A 207 -29.76 5.46 -8.81
CA CYS A 207 -28.34 5.74 -8.70
C CYS A 207 -27.59 5.64 -10.03
N ASP A 208 -27.84 4.60 -10.82
CA ASP A 208 -27.17 4.40 -12.11
C ASP A 208 -27.73 5.29 -13.23
N GLY A 209 -28.85 5.98 -12.98
CA GLY A 209 -29.46 6.92 -13.92
C GLY A 209 -30.32 6.27 -15.01
N THR A 210 -30.63 4.98 -14.89
CA THR A 210 -31.60 4.29 -15.77
C THR A 210 -33.05 4.72 -15.49
N MET A 211 -33.33 5.18 -14.26
CA MET A 211 -34.53 5.92 -13.89
C MET A 211 -34.20 7.42 -13.81
N ALA A 212 -34.96 8.24 -14.54
CA ALA A 212 -34.74 9.68 -14.56
C ALA A 212 -35.00 10.32 -13.19
N LEU A 213 -34.03 11.10 -12.72
CA LEU A 213 -34.14 11.94 -11.52
C LEU A 213 -33.88 13.41 -11.91
N ASN A 214 -34.50 14.35 -11.21
CA ASN A 214 -34.14 15.77 -11.31
C ASN A 214 -32.87 16.06 -10.51
N GLY A 215 -31.75 15.42 -10.86
CA GLY A 215 -30.49 15.46 -10.11
C GLY A 215 -29.47 14.45 -10.66
N PRO A 216 -28.33 14.25 -9.98
CA PRO A 216 -27.31 13.32 -10.42
C PRO A 216 -27.77 11.85 -10.28
N PRO A 217 -27.33 10.94 -11.16
CA PRO A 217 -26.44 11.23 -12.29
C PRO A 217 -27.20 11.69 -13.55
N SER A 218 -28.54 11.65 -13.58
CA SER A 218 -29.35 11.97 -14.77
C SER A 218 -29.04 13.36 -15.34
N LEU A 219 -28.78 14.34 -14.47
CA LEU A 219 -28.29 15.67 -14.80
C LEU A 219 -26.80 15.78 -14.43
N GLY A 220 -25.99 16.23 -15.39
CA GLY A 220 -24.56 16.48 -15.21
C GLY A 220 -24.28 17.71 -14.33
N PRO A 221 -23.03 17.88 -13.87
CA PRO A 221 -22.61 19.08 -13.18
C PRO A 221 -22.71 20.34 -14.09
N PRO A 222 -22.87 21.56 -13.52
CA PRO A 222 -22.96 21.86 -12.10
C PRO A 222 -24.36 21.59 -11.52
N ILE A 223 -24.41 21.15 -10.27
CA ILE A 223 -25.66 21.01 -9.52
C ILE A 223 -26.18 22.38 -9.11
N ASN A 224 -27.46 22.63 -9.37
CA ASN A 224 -28.15 23.84 -8.95
C ASN A 224 -29.16 23.55 -7.82
N SER A 225 -29.65 24.60 -7.15
CA SER A 225 -30.56 24.48 -6.00
C SER A 225 -31.92 23.83 -6.32
N SER A 226 -32.28 23.69 -7.60
CA SER A 226 -33.52 23.05 -8.04
C SER A 226 -33.38 21.53 -8.20
N MET A 227 -32.16 20.98 -8.07
CA MET A 227 -31.89 19.56 -8.20
C MET A 227 -32.01 18.81 -6.86
N VAL A 228 -32.42 17.55 -6.92
CA VAL A 228 -32.50 16.61 -5.80
C VAL A 228 -31.14 15.94 -5.63
N MET A 229 -30.57 15.99 -4.42
CA MET A 229 -29.35 15.25 -4.11
C MET A 229 -29.65 13.76 -4.04
N ASN A 230 -28.85 12.95 -4.73
CA ASN A 230 -29.01 11.52 -4.77
C ASN A 230 -28.12 10.85 -3.71
N GLU A 231 -28.69 10.50 -2.57
CA GLU A 231 -27.97 9.84 -1.47
C GLU A 231 -27.50 8.42 -1.82
N ALA A 232 -28.11 7.79 -2.84
CA ALA A 232 -27.70 6.46 -3.29
C ALA A 232 -26.46 6.48 -4.19
N LEU A 233 -26.02 7.66 -4.65
CA LEU A 233 -24.82 7.84 -5.47
C LEU A 233 -23.66 8.32 -4.60
N TYR A 234 -22.47 7.76 -4.79
CA TYR A 234 -21.23 8.27 -4.22
C TYR A 234 -20.61 9.33 -5.14
N PRO A 235 -20.71 10.63 -4.85
CA PRO A 235 -20.40 11.64 -5.86
C PRO A 235 -18.93 12.11 -5.85
N GLU A 236 -18.17 11.82 -4.80
CA GLU A 236 -16.79 12.29 -4.65
C GLU A 236 -15.78 11.36 -5.33
N GLY A 237 -14.68 11.92 -5.82
CA GLY A 237 -13.58 11.19 -6.43
C GLY A 237 -12.86 10.23 -5.47
N CYS A 238 -12.50 9.05 -5.98
CA CYS A 238 -11.85 8.03 -5.17
C CYS A 238 -10.42 8.39 -4.73
N TYR A 239 -9.70 9.14 -5.57
CA TYR A 239 -8.36 9.61 -5.23
C TYR A 239 -8.40 10.57 -4.04
N ASP A 240 -9.35 11.50 -4.00
CA ASP A 240 -9.49 12.44 -2.88
C ASP A 240 -9.90 11.74 -1.59
N LYS A 241 -10.84 10.79 -1.65
CA LYS A 241 -11.19 9.97 -0.49
C LYS A 241 -10.00 9.16 0.04
N LEU A 242 -9.19 8.61 -0.87
CA LEU A 242 -7.97 7.90 -0.51
C LEU A 242 -6.94 8.85 0.13
N GLN A 243 -6.70 10.02 -0.47
CA GLN A 243 -5.80 11.03 0.07
C GLN A 243 -6.25 11.51 1.46
N ASN A 244 -7.54 11.83 1.63
CA ASN A 244 -8.11 12.20 2.92
C ASN A 244 -7.93 11.09 3.96
N SER A 245 -8.11 9.82 3.55
CA SER A 245 -7.87 8.67 4.42
C SER A 245 -6.39 8.55 4.81
N LEU A 246 -5.46 8.82 3.90
CA LEU A 246 -4.02 8.82 4.17
C LEU A 246 -3.60 9.99 5.06
N GLU A 247 -4.15 11.19 4.84
CA GLU A 247 -3.86 12.37 5.65
C GLU A 247 -4.36 12.20 7.09
N MET A 248 -5.56 11.66 7.28
CA MET A 248 -6.09 11.31 8.60
C MET A 248 -5.18 10.31 9.35
N ASN A 249 -4.55 9.39 8.62
CA ASN A 249 -3.67 8.37 9.20
C ASN A 249 -2.17 8.70 9.07
N SER A 250 -1.82 9.91 8.61
CA SER A 250 -0.43 10.30 8.32
C SER A 250 0.46 10.25 9.56
N LEU A 251 -0.11 10.55 10.74
CA LEU A 251 0.58 10.45 12.02
C LEU A 251 0.94 9.01 12.37
N LEU A 252 0.07 8.04 12.07
CA LEU A 252 0.37 6.62 12.28
C LEU A 252 1.47 6.15 11.33
N ILE A 253 1.38 6.51 10.04
CA ILE A 253 2.38 6.15 9.02
C ILE A 253 3.75 6.75 9.39
N GLY A 254 3.79 8.04 9.74
CA GLY A 254 4.99 8.71 10.21
C GLY A 254 5.54 8.10 11.50
N GLY A 255 4.66 7.68 12.41
CA GLY A 255 5.03 6.96 13.63
C GLY A 255 5.73 5.64 13.36
N PHE A 256 5.19 4.80 12.45
CA PHE A 256 5.84 3.55 12.05
C PHE A 256 7.19 3.78 11.38
N ALA A 257 7.30 4.82 10.54
CA ALA A 257 8.56 5.18 9.91
C ALA A 257 9.63 5.59 10.93
N LEU A 258 9.26 6.41 11.92
CA LEU A 258 10.16 6.83 12.99
C LEU A 258 10.55 5.66 13.90
N ALA A 259 9.59 4.80 14.27
CA ALA A 259 9.86 3.61 15.09
C ALA A 259 10.86 2.68 14.38
N THR A 260 10.68 2.49 13.07
CA THR A 260 11.59 1.69 12.24
C THR A 260 13.00 2.26 12.24
N LEU A 261 13.16 3.58 12.09
CA LEU A 261 14.45 4.26 12.17
C LEU A 261 15.14 4.05 13.53
N VAL A 262 14.39 4.21 14.62
CA VAL A 262 14.90 4.00 15.98
C VAL A 262 15.36 2.56 16.17
N VAL A 263 14.59 1.58 15.69
CA VAL A 263 14.96 0.15 15.73
C VAL A 263 16.26 -0.11 14.96
N MET A 264 16.43 0.44 13.76
CA MET A 264 17.66 0.29 12.98
C MET A 264 18.87 0.87 13.73
N VAL A 265 18.74 2.06 14.33
CA VAL A 265 19.81 2.69 15.11
C VAL A 265 20.17 1.85 16.33
N ILE A 266 19.18 1.35 17.07
CA ILE A 266 19.40 0.46 18.22
C ILE A 266 20.15 -0.81 17.79
N GLY A 267 19.71 -1.44 16.69
CA GLY A 267 20.37 -2.62 16.13
C GLY A 267 21.83 -2.38 15.75
N ILE A 268 22.13 -1.22 15.15
CA ILE A 268 23.49 -0.78 14.84
C ILE A 268 24.32 -0.63 16.10
N LEU A 269 23.83 0.13 17.10
CA LEU A 269 24.54 0.37 18.35
C LEU A 269 24.86 -0.94 19.06
N PHE A 270 23.88 -1.85 19.15
CA PHE A 270 24.09 -3.14 19.79
C PHE A 270 25.05 -4.04 19.03
N SER A 271 25.02 -4.04 17.70
CA SER A 271 26.00 -4.77 16.90
C SER A 271 27.43 -4.27 17.19
N ILE A 272 27.64 -2.95 17.24
CA ILE A 272 28.95 -2.36 17.57
C ILE A 272 29.37 -2.74 18.98
N CYS A 273 28.48 -2.62 19.97
CA CYS A 273 28.79 -2.95 21.36
C CYS A 273 29.22 -4.41 21.52
N LEU A 274 28.46 -5.36 20.96
CA LEU A 274 28.79 -6.78 21.02
C LEU A 274 30.07 -7.08 20.22
N PHE A 275 30.22 -6.51 19.02
CA PHE A 275 31.44 -6.70 18.21
C PHE A 275 32.70 -6.26 18.97
N ARG A 276 32.66 -5.13 19.67
CA ARG A 276 33.78 -4.64 20.49
C ARG A 276 34.04 -5.50 21.74
N GLN A 277 32.99 -6.02 22.38
CA GLN A 277 33.14 -6.91 23.53
C GLN A 277 33.80 -8.24 23.13
N LEU A 278 33.36 -8.83 22.01
CA LEU A 278 34.01 -10.00 21.40
C LEU A 278 35.44 -9.66 20.96
N GLY A 279 35.66 -8.42 20.53
CA GLY A 279 36.93 -7.70 20.31
C GLY A 279 37.98 -7.89 21.39
N GLY A 280 37.64 -7.40 22.58
CA GLY A 280 38.54 -7.25 23.72
C GLY A 280 38.82 -8.54 24.49
N GLY A 281 37.99 -9.57 24.36
CA GLY A 281 38.19 -10.87 25.03
C GLY A 281 39.38 -11.70 24.53
N HIS A 282 40.09 -11.25 23.48
CA HIS A 282 41.30 -11.92 22.97
C HIS A 282 42.61 -11.26 23.46
N MET A 283 42.55 -10.25 24.32
CA MET A 283 43.72 -9.54 24.87
C MET A 283 43.83 -9.63 26.40
N VAL A 284 43.28 -10.68 27.02
CA VAL A 284 43.49 -11.04 28.43
C VAL A 284 43.78 -12.52 28.53
#